data_AF-A0A7J8PYA2-F1
#
_entry.id   AF-A0A7J8PYA2-F1
#
_cell.length_a   1.000
_cell.length_b   1.000
_cell.length_c   1.000
_cell.angle_alpha   90.00
_cell.angle_beta   90.00
_cell.angle_gamma   90.00
#
_symmetry.space_group_name_H-M   'P 1'
#
loop_
_entity.id
_entity.type
_entity.pdbx_description
1 polymer ?
#
loop_
_entity_poly.entity_id
_entity_poly.type
_entity_poly.pdbx_seq_one_letter_code
_entity_poly.pdbx_strand_id
1 'polypeptide(L)'
;MDVICQAKSGMGKTAVFVLSTLQQIEPSPGQVIALVLCHTRELAYQICHEFERFSTYLPDIKVAVFYGGVNIKVHKDLLKNECPHIVVGTPGRILALTRDKDLSLKNVRHFILD
;
A
#
# COMPACT_ATOMS: atom_id res chain seq x y z
N MET A 1 5.49 -4.90 -15.89
CA MET A 1 5.62 -6.37 -15.90
C MET A 1 4.45 -6.89 -15.12
N ASP A 2 3.76 -7.88 -15.65
CA ASP A 2 2.56 -8.43 -15.03
C ASP A 2 2.87 -9.86 -14.58
N VAL A 3 2.39 -10.22 -13.38
CA VAL A 3 2.72 -11.49 -12.74
C VAL A 3 1.46 -12.11 -12.14
N ILE A 4 1.28 -13.40 -12.40
CA ILE A 4 0.34 -14.26 -11.67
C ILE A 4 1.19 -15.29 -10.93
N CYS A 5 1.05 -15.35 -9.61
CA CYS A 5 1.85 -16.24 -8.77
C CYS A 5 0.93 -17.01 -7.82
N GLN A 6 1.11 -18.33 -7.78
CA GLN A 6 0.48 -19.20 -6.80
C GLN A 6 1.59 -19.89 -5.99
N ALA A 7 1.59 -19.67 -4.68
CA ALA A 7 2.51 -20.37 -3.78
C ALA A 7 1.85 -20.66 -2.44
N LYS A 8 2.40 -21.63 -1.70
CA LYS A 8 1.96 -21.95 -0.34
C LYS A 8 2.27 -20.80 0.64
N SER A 9 1.61 -20.80 1.80
CA SER A 9 1.94 -19.86 2.89
C SER A 9 3.38 -20.07 3.36
N GLY A 10 4.03 -19.00 3.82
CA GLY A 10 5.42 -19.04 4.30
C GLY A 10 6.51 -19.08 3.22
N MET A 11 6.15 -19.09 1.92
CA MET A 11 7.11 -19.15 0.81
C MET A 11 7.65 -17.77 0.36
N GLY A 12 7.47 -16.72 1.15
CA GLY A 12 8.03 -15.39 0.85
C GLY A 12 7.31 -14.60 -0.25
N LYS A 13 6.06 -14.93 -0.60
CA LYS A 13 5.28 -14.20 -1.63
C LYS A 13 5.23 -12.69 -1.39
N THR A 14 5.03 -12.29 -0.14
CA THR A 14 5.00 -10.88 0.25
C THR A 14 6.32 -10.18 -0.04
N ALA A 15 7.45 -10.82 0.29
CA ALA A 15 8.77 -10.27 0.03
C ALA A 15 9.02 -10.06 -1.47
N VAL A 16 8.49 -10.95 -2.34
CA VAL A 16 8.61 -10.82 -3.80
C VAL A 16 8.06 -9.47 -4.27
N PHE A 17 6.80 -9.17 -3.96
CA PHE A 17 6.20 -7.93 -4.44
C PHE A 17 6.67 -6.70 -3.67
N VAL A 18 7.03 -6.83 -2.38
CA VAL A 18 7.60 -5.72 -1.60
C VAL A 18 8.94 -5.28 -2.20
N LEU A 19 9.88 -6.22 -2.36
CA LEU A 19 11.20 -5.93 -2.91
C LEU A 19 11.11 -5.46 -4.37
N SER A 20 10.26 -6.10 -5.20
CA SER A 20 10.12 -5.67 -6.59
C SER A 20 9.55 -4.26 -6.70
N THR A 21 8.61 -3.88 -5.83
CA THR A 21 8.01 -2.54 -5.82
C THR A 21 9.03 -1.51 -5.33
N LEU A 22 9.70 -1.77 -4.20
CA LEU A 22 10.72 -0.87 -3.64
C LEU A 22 11.90 -0.65 -4.60
N GLN A 23 12.28 -1.66 -5.37
CA GLN A 23 13.35 -1.55 -6.37
C GLN A 23 12.99 -0.64 -7.57
N GLN A 24 11.70 -0.51 -7.87
CA GLN A 24 11.19 0.21 -9.06
C GLN A 24 10.55 1.56 -8.73
N ILE A 25 10.31 1.84 -7.44
CA ILE A 25 9.59 3.04 -7.04
C ILE A 25 10.46 4.29 -7.23
N GLU A 26 9.89 5.29 -7.88
CA GLU A 26 10.46 6.63 -8.01
C GLU A 26 9.62 7.58 -7.14
N PRO A 27 9.97 7.80 -5.86
CA PRO A 27 9.12 8.55 -4.95
C PRO A 27 8.90 9.98 -5.44
N SER A 28 7.63 10.41 -5.43
CA SER A 28 7.23 11.77 -5.78
C SER A 28 6.32 12.32 -4.67
N PRO A 29 6.61 13.50 -4.11
CA PRO A 29 5.84 14.06 -3.01
C PRO A 29 4.35 14.15 -3.34
N GLY A 30 3.51 13.63 -2.42
CA GLY A 30 2.07 13.72 -2.55
C GLY A 30 1.44 12.71 -3.52
N GLN A 31 2.19 11.74 -4.04
CA GLN A 31 1.70 10.78 -5.03
C GLN A 31 1.75 9.34 -4.53
N VAL A 32 0.62 8.65 -4.63
CA VAL A 32 0.54 7.19 -4.45
C VAL A 32 0.99 6.52 -5.75
N ILE A 33 2.08 5.74 -5.66
CA ILE A 33 2.71 5.06 -6.79
C ILE A 33 2.42 3.56 -6.76
N ALA A 34 2.24 2.99 -5.57
CA ALA A 34 1.90 1.58 -5.38
C ALA A 34 0.62 1.41 -4.55
N LEU A 35 -0.25 0.52 -5.00
CA LEU A 35 -1.45 0.09 -4.28
C LEU A 35 -1.43 -1.43 -4.10
N VAL A 36 -1.52 -1.87 -2.85
CA VAL A 36 -1.67 -3.27 -2.47
C VAL A 36 -3.02 -3.48 -1.82
N LEU A 37 -3.82 -4.38 -2.37
CA LEU A 37 -5.11 -4.77 -1.79
C LEU A 37 -5.03 -6.20 -1.26
N CYS A 38 -5.62 -6.40 -0.08
CA CYS A 38 -5.77 -7.72 0.49
C CYS A 38 -7.09 -7.90 1.26
N HIS A 39 -7.47 -9.14 1.53
CA HIS A 39 -8.80 -9.48 2.02
C HIS A 39 -9.04 -9.21 3.52
N THR A 40 -8.00 -9.33 4.36
CA THR A 40 -8.11 -9.14 5.82
C THR A 40 -7.34 -7.92 6.32
N ARG A 41 -7.74 -7.39 7.48
CA ARG A 41 -7.11 -6.23 8.11
C ARG A 41 -5.73 -6.57 8.64
N GLU A 42 -5.62 -7.78 9.19
CA GLU A 42 -4.42 -8.35 9.79
C GLU A 42 -3.34 -8.52 8.71
N LEU A 43 -3.71 -9.05 7.53
CA LEU A 43 -2.78 -9.19 6.41
C LEU A 43 -2.34 -7.81 5.88
N ALA A 44 -3.25 -6.84 5.78
CA ALA A 44 -2.89 -5.48 5.37
C ALA A 44 -1.85 -4.86 6.31
N TYR A 45 -2.02 -5.04 7.61
CA TYR A 45 -1.09 -4.57 8.62
C TYR A 45 0.28 -5.25 8.51
N GLN A 46 0.29 -6.58 8.34
CA GLN A 46 1.52 -7.35 8.15
C GLN A 46 2.29 -6.94 6.90
N ILE A 47 1.61 -6.75 5.77
CA ILE A 47 2.22 -6.30 4.52
C ILE A 47 2.81 -4.89 4.69
N CYS A 48 2.10 -3.97 5.36
CA CYS A 48 2.60 -2.62 5.64
C CYS A 48 3.91 -2.67 6.44
N HIS A 49 3.97 -3.51 7.47
CA HIS A 49 5.18 -3.70 8.28
C HIS A 49 6.35 -4.28 7.47
N GLU A 50 6.09 -5.19 6.52
CA GLU A 50 7.16 -5.70 5.65
C GLU A 50 7.69 -4.60 4.72
N PHE A 51 6.83 -3.73 4.17
CA PHE A 51 7.30 -2.55 3.44
C PHE A 51 8.17 -1.65 4.32
N GLU A 52 7.73 -1.30 5.53
CA GLU A 52 8.50 -0.48 6.49
C GLU A 52 9.86 -1.12 6.83
N ARG A 53 9.86 -2.42 7.08
CA ARG A 53 11.07 -3.20 7.38
C ARG A 53 12.07 -3.15 6.21
N PHE A 54 11.61 -3.39 4.98
CA PHE A 54 12.50 -3.38 3.82
C PHE A 54 12.85 -1.97 3.33
N SER A 55 12.08 -0.94 3.70
CA SER A 55 12.37 0.47 3.38
C SER A 55 13.16 1.20 4.47
N THR A 56 13.69 0.51 5.48
CA THR A 56 14.42 1.12 6.62
C THR A 56 15.54 2.08 6.19
N TYR A 57 16.22 1.78 5.07
CA TYR A 57 17.31 2.61 4.52
C TYR A 57 16.88 3.49 3.34
N LEU A 58 15.57 3.66 3.13
CA LEU A 58 14.97 4.48 2.08
C LEU A 58 14.12 5.59 2.75
N PRO A 59 14.73 6.66 3.30
CA PRO A 59 14.06 7.63 4.17
C PRO A 59 12.94 8.42 3.49
N ASP A 60 12.97 8.51 2.16
CA ASP A 60 11.96 9.20 1.38
C ASP A 60 10.71 8.34 1.14
N ILE A 61 10.74 7.03 1.45
CA ILE A 61 9.60 6.14 1.23
C ILE A 61 8.64 6.22 2.40
N LYS A 62 7.37 6.47 2.07
CA LYS A 62 6.27 6.53 3.03
C LYS A 62 5.24 5.46 2.68
N VAL A 63 4.82 4.72 3.68
CA VAL A 63 3.87 3.61 3.56
C VAL A 63 2.72 3.89 4.53
N ALA A 64 1.50 3.62 4.12
CA ALA A 64 0.36 3.67 5.02
C ALA A 64 -0.62 2.53 4.76
N VAL A 65 -1.30 2.11 5.83
CA VAL A 65 -2.31 1.06 5.78
C VAL A 65 -3.71 1.62 6.00
N PHE A 66 -4.68 1.19 5.18
CA PHE A 66 -6.08 1.61 5.29
C PHE A 66 -7.05 0.42 5.28
N TYR A 67 -7.74 0.22 6.40
CA TYR A 67 -8.79 -0.80 6.53
C TYR A 67 -10.01 -0.33 7.33
N GLY A 68 -11.09 -1.12 7.32
CA GLY A 68 -12.32 -0.87 8.08
C GLY A 68 -12.13 -0.94 9.61
N GLY A 69 -13.07 -0.40 10.38
CA GLY A 69 -13.02 -0.44 11.86
C GLY A 69 -12.20 0.67 12.53
N VAL A 70 -11.49 1.49 11.74
CA VAL A 70 -10.89 2.76 12.18
C VAL A 70 -11.73 3.92 11.65
N ASN A 71 -11.89 5.00 12.41
CA ASN A 71 -12.59 6.19 11.94
C ASN A 71 -12.00 6.69 10.62
N ILE A 72 -12.82 6.82 9.58
CA ILE A 72 -12.34 7.20 8.23
C ILE A 72 -11.67 8.57 8.22
N LYS A 73 -12.07 9.48 9.13
CA LYS A 73 -11.48 10.82 9.24
C LYS A 73 -9.98 10.77 9.52
N VAL A 74 -9.52 9.81 10.33
CA VAL A 74 -8.09 9.59 10.60
C VAL A 74 -7.33 9.30 9.31
N HIS A 75 -7.91 8.50 8.41
CA HIS A 75 -7.28 8.18 7.13
C HIS A 75 -7.31 9.37 6.17
N LYS A 76 -8.40 10.15 6.15
CA LYS A 76 -8.49 11.38 5.34
C LYS A 76 -7.45 12.42 5.79
N ASP A 77 -7.32 12.61 7.10
CA ASP A 77 -6.34 13.54 7.67
C ASP A 77 -4.90 13.09 7.37
N LEU A 78 -4.60 11.78 7.46
CA LEU A 78 -3.30 11.23 7.05
C LEU A 78 -3.03 11.49 5.57
N LEU A 79 -3.96 11.17 4.67
CA LEU A 79 -3.79 11.40 3.23
C LEU A 79 -3.57 12.87 2.89
N LYS A 80 -4.26 13.77 3.60
CA LYS A 80 -4.14 15.22 3.40
C LYS A 80 -2.79 15.78 3.87
N ASN A 81 -2.30 15.33 5.01
CA ASN A 81 -1.11 15.91 5.65
C ASN A 81 0.17 15.17 5.26
N GLU A 82 0.11 13.84 5.12
CA GLU A 82 1.24 12.94 4.99
C GLU A 82 0.95 11.85 3.95
N CYS A 83 0.59 12.26 2.73
CA CYS A 83 0.28 11.34 1.64
C CYS A 83 1.43 10.33 1.41
N PRO A 84 1.16 9.01 1.47
CA PRO A 84 2.17 7.97 1.31
C PRO A 84 2.48 7.70 -0.16
N HIS A 85 3.64 7.10 -0.42
CA HIS A 85 4.01 6.60 -1.75
C HIS A 85 3.43 5.21 -2.02
N ILE A 86 3.30 4.41 -0.95
CA ILE A 86 2.79 3.03 -0.98
C ILE A 86 1.56 2.95 -0.08
N VAL A 87 0.46 2.49 -0.66
CA VAL A 87 -0.80 2.27 0.05
C VAL A 87 -1.08 0.78 0.13
N VAL A 88 -1.31 0.28 1.35
CA VAL A 88 -1.77 -1.08 1.61
C VAL A 88 -3.18 -1.00 2.20
N GLY A 89 -4.12 -1.85 1.80
CA GLY A 89 -5.44 -1.77 2.42
C GLY A 89 -6.45 -2.81 2.01
N THR A 90 -7.61 -2.76 2.65
CA THR A 90 -8.74 -3.61 2.28
C THR A 90 -9.63 -2.90 1.23
N PRO A 91 -10.24 -3.65 0.28
CA PRO A 91 -10.98 -3.06 -0.83
C PRO A 91 -12.05 -2.05 -0.42
N GLY A 92 -12.82 -2.35 0.63
CA GLY A 92 -13.91 -1.48 1.08
C GLY A 92 -13.44 -0.11 1.55
N ARG A 93 -12.33 -0.03 2.30
CA ARG A 93 -11.79 1.26 2.79
C ARG A 93 -11.13 2.04 1.66
N ILE A 94 -10.33 1.39 0.83
CA ILE A 94 -9.68 2.04 -0.32
C ILE A 94 -10.70 2.60 -1.30
N LEU A 95 -11.76 1.84 -1.59
CA LEU A 95 -12.85 2.28 -2.46
C LEU A 95 -13.56 3.51 -1.88
N ALA A 96 -13.84 3.53 -0.58
CA ALA A 96 -14.48 4.68 0.07
C ALA A 96 -13.62 5.96 -0.04
N LEU A 97 -12.33 5.87 0.29
CA LEU A 97 -11.40 7.00 0.22
C LEU A 97 -11.21 7.51 -1.22
N THR A 98 -11.22 6.59 -2.20
CA THR A 98 -11.08 6.94 -3.62
C THR A 98 -12.35 7.61 -4.15
N ARG A 99 -13.54 7.10 -3.79
CA ARG A 99 -14.84 7.67 -4.19
C ARG A 99 -15.04 9.08 -3.63
N ASP A 100 -14.60 9.30 -2.40
CA ASP A 100 -14.66 10.61 -1.73
C ASP A 100 -13.56 11.57 -2.23
N LYS A 101 -12.68 11.12 -3.14
CA LYS A 101 -11.54 11.86 -3.72
C LYS A 101 -10.44 12.24 -2.73
N ASP A 102 -10.44 11.67 -1.53
CA ASP A 102 -9.36 11.82 -0.55
C ASP A 102 -8.09 11.06 -0.98
N LEU A 103 -8.27 9.93 -1.68
CA LEU A 103 -7.18 9.11 -2.21
C LEU A 103 -7.16 9.19 -3.75
N SER A 104 -6.14 9.84 -4.31
CA SER A 104 -5.91 9.85 -5.76
C SER A 104 -5.08 8.64 -6.17
N LEU A 105 -5.60 7.83 -7.10
CA LEU A 105 -4.90 6.66 -7.66
C LEU A 105 -4.38 6.89 -9.10
N LYS A 106 -4.38 8.15 -9.58
CA LYS A 106 -4.02 8.48 -10.97
C LYS A 106 -2.57 8.15 -11.34
N ASN A 107 -1.69 8.10 -10.34
CA ASN A 107 -0.26 7.89 -10.53
C ASN A 107 0.20 6.48 -10.14
N VAL A 108 -0.75 5.57 -9.85
CA VAL A 108 -0.42 4.18 -9.50
C VAL A 108 0.24 3.50 -10.69
N ARG A 109 1.47 3.03 -10.48
CA ARG A 109 2.26 2.24 -11.44
C ARG A 109 2.34 0.77 -11.04
N HIS A 110 2.16 0.47 -9.75
CA HIS A 110 2.18 -0.88 -9.21
C HIS A 110 0.84 -1.19 -8.54
N PHE A 111 0.14 -2.20 -9.06
CA PHE A 111 -1.12 -2.68 -8.48
C PHE A 111 -0.97 -4.15 -8.11
N ILE A 112 -1.11 -4.47 -6.83
CA ILE A 112 -0.90 -5.81 -6.28
C ILE A 112 -2.17 -6.27 -5.57
N LEU A 113 -2.52 -7.54 -5.77
CA LEU A 113 -3.59 -8.24 -5.06
C LEU A 113 -2.97 -9.44 -4.30
N ASP A 114 -3.20 -9.51 -2.99
CA ASP A 114 -2.78 -10.63 -2.11
C ASP A 114 -3.95 -11.16 -1.26
#